data_AF-A0A955R4K4-F1
#
_entry.id   AF-A0A955R4K4-F1
#
_cell.length_a   1.000
_cell.length_b   1.000
_cell.length_c   1.000
_cell.angle_alpha   90.00
_cell.angle_beta   90.00
_cell.angle_gamma   90.00
#
_symmetry.space_group_name_H-M   'P 1'
#
loop_
_entity.id
_entity.type
_entity.pdbx_description
1 polymer ?
#
loop_
_entity_poly.entity_id
_entity_poly.type
_entity_poly.pdbx_seq_one_letter_code
_entity_poly.pdbx_strand_id
1 'polypeptide(L)'
;DSDTDADTDADSDADTDADADTDADTDTGTVGHSAHTAVPPCVDPALFVGDPGWTMGLDVTGPGEWCATFNEARTLEQEQLLKMKLHIPPGAYALPTTVGTSPFRMPVCFETAPGSPLQPVMGADGEVTLTMSTFLKQDHYTWQTTQPIEDGAGHVIATFQMAGAESTAIGMAPPDIELDGVNASIYEQEPLDMALCDLAPYCASFVSERFVACEPVGFDEEHHQLTFTGGDVDLEFHKGGSFASTEPAAFLRATGTLDGTAFDVTDYFRLIYNPEHHHFSRDFAVLFDAPIAGACGLAVRNIDPWGNPPDTRVERVNCDLSLIDTRAVLTEVFVD
;
A
#
# COMPACT_ATOMS: atom_id res chain seq x y z
N ASP A 1 -15.71 29.90 -59.23
CA ASP A 1 -16.30 29.26 -60.41
C ASP A 1 -17.20 28.13 -59.98
N SER A 2 -18.48 28.52 -59.96
CA SER A 2 -19.74 27.78 -60.16
C SER A 2 -19.78 26.24 -60.12
N ASP A 3 -20.53 25.72 -59.15
CA ASP A 3 -21.92 25.20 -59.32
C ASP A 3 -22.22 24.37 -60.58
N THR A 4 -22.44 23.06 -60.41
CA THR A 4 -23.75 22.34 -60.31
C THR A 4 -24.46 22.15 -61.65
N ASP A 5 -24.78 20.89 -61.98
CA ASP A 5 -26.16 20.56 -62.30
C ASP A 5 -26.47 19.07 -62.03
N ALA A 6 -27.64 18.91 -61.45
CA ALA A 6 -28.33 17.69 -61.07
C ALA A 6 -29.00 17.03 -62.30
N ASP A 7 -29.44 15.77 -62.18
CA ASP A 7 -30.86 15.48 -61.89
C ASP A 7 -31.12 13.97 -61.75
N THR A 8 -31.90 13.68 -60.71
CA THR A 8 -33.03 12.74 -60.54
C THR A 8 -32.92 11.30 -61.07
N ASP A 9 -33.23 10.33 -60.19
CA ASP A 9 -34.62 9.87 -60.05
C ASP A 9 -34.89 9.38 -58.62
N ALA A 10 -36.02 9.85 -58.10
CA ALA A 10 -36.59 9.47 -56.83
C ALA A 10 -37.41 8.18 -57.02
N ASP A 11 -37.25 7.23 -56.10
CA ASP A 11 -38.36 6.39 -55.67
C ASP A 11 -38.25 6.20 -54.16
N SER A 12 -39.25 6.79 -53.52
CA SER A 12 -39.67 6.60 -52.15
C SER A 12 -40.01 5.14 -51.88
N ASP A 13 -39.54 4.59 -50.77
CA ASP A 13 -40.38 3.80 -49.88
C ASP A 13 -39.85 3.96 -48.45
N ALA A 14 -40.74 4.49 -47.63
CA ALA A 14 -40.55 4.67 -46.20
C ALA A 14 -41.01 3.38 -45.52
N ASP A 15 -40.06 2.63 -44.96
CA ASP A 15 -40.35 1.69 -43.88
C ASP A 15 -39.54 2.11 -42.66
N THR A 16 -40.29 2.65 -41.71
CA THR A 16 -39.94 2.90 -40.32
C THR A 16 -40.25 1.63 -39.54
N ASP A 17 -39.24 0.79 -39.36
CA ASP A 17 -39.19 -0.25 -38.35
C ASP A 17 -37.93 -0.05 -37.51
N ALA A 18 -38.19 0.23 -36.26
CA ALA A 18 -37.23 0.50 -35.22
C ALA A 18 -36.61 -0.82 -34.75
N ASP A 19 -35.52 -1.23 -35.39
CA ASP A 19 -34.59 -2.21 -34.81
C ASP A 19 -33.41 -1.45 -34.22
N ALA A 20 -33.54 -1.22 -32.92
CA ALA A 20 -32.51 -0.64 -32.06
C ALA A 20 -31.46 -1.71 -31.77
N ASP A 21 -30.56 -1.90 -32.72
CA ASP A 21 -29.40 -2.78 -32.55
C ASP A 21 -28.26 -1.91 -31.99
N THR A 22 -28.36 -1.63 -30.69
CA THR A 22 -27.19 -1.31 -29.87
C THR A 22 -26.50 -2.62 -29.54
N ASP A 23 -25.70 -3.15 -30.46
CA ASP A 23 -24.59 -4.02 -30.12
C ASP A 23 -23.50 -3.15 -29.49
N ALA A 24 -23.71 -2.88 -28.21
CA ALA A 24 -22.65 -2.53 -27.31
C ALA A 24 -21.66 -3.70 -27.30
N ASP A 25 -20.59 -3.56 -28.07
CA ASP A 25 -19.35 -4.30 -27.95
C ASP A 25 -18.75 -4.01 -26.56
N THR A 26 -19.38 -4.59 -25.55
CA THR A 26 -18.87 -4.62 -24.18
C THR A 26 -17.99 -5.86 -24.09
N ASP A 27 -16.83 -5.79 -24.73
CA ASP A 27 -15.65 -6.55 -24.32
C ASP A 27 -15.21 -6.01 -22.94
N THR A 28 -16.04 -6.27 -21.94
CA THR A 28 -15.63 -6.28 -20.54
C THR A 28 -15.36 -7.73 -20.21
N GLY A 29 -14.23 -8.23 -20.73
CA GLY A 29 -13.55 -9.37 -20.15
C GLY A 29 -13.33 -9.04 -18.69
N THR A 30 -14.26 -9.47 -17.84
CA THR A 30 -14.14 -9.37 -16.41
C THR A 30 -13.02 -10.33 -16.06
N VAL A 31 -11.80 -9.80 -16.01
CA VAL A 31 -10.65 -10.50 -15.44
C VAL A 31 -11.12 -10.95 -14.07
N GLY A 32 -11.25 -12.26 -13.90
CA GLY A 32 -11.75 -12.85 -12.67
C GLY A 32 -10.76 -12.54 -11.57
N HIS A 33 -10.96 -11.42 -10.89
CA HIS A 33 -10.29 -11.10 -9.64
C HIS A 33 -10.65 -12.27 -8.73
N SER A 34 -9.67 -13.13 -8.46
CA SER A 34 -9.86 -14.21 -7.51
C SER A 34 -10.34 -13.56 -6.22
N ALA A 35 -11.55 -13.93 -5.79
CA ALA A 35 -12.17 -13.42 -4.58
C ALA A 35 -11.27 -13.79 -3.40
N HIS A 36 -10.38 -12.87 -3.00
CA HIS A 36 -9.78 -12.92 -1.69
C HIS A 36 -10.94 -12.87 -0.70
N THR A 37 -10.95 -13.88 0.16
CA THR A 37 -11.90 -14.07 1.27
C THR A 37 -12.21 -12.74 1.92
N ALA A 38 -13.50 -12.44 2.12
CA ALA A 38 -13.96 -11.25 2.81
C ALA A 38 -13.06 -10.94 4.01
N VAL A 39 -12.52 -9.71 4.04
CA VAL A 39 -11.72 -9.18 5.15
C VAL A 39 -12.39 -9.64 6.46
N PRO A 40 -11.67 -10.31 7.38
CA PRO A 40 -12.24 -10.72 8.65
C PRO A 40 -12.98 -9.51 9.26
N PRO A 41 -14.18 -9.68 9.85
CA PRO A 41 -14.88 -8.55 10.44
C PRO A 41 -13.92 -7.87 11.41
N CYS A 42 -13.55 -6.64 11.06
CA CYS A 42 -12.58 -5.88 11.82
C CYS A 42 -13.13 -5.60 13.23
N VAL A 43 -12.25 -5.27 14.16
CA VAL A 43 -12.62 -5.08 15.57
C VAL A 43 -13.74 -4.04 15.72
N ASP A 44 -14.63 -4.29 16.68
CA ASP A 44 -15.72 -3.39 17.03
C ASP A 44 -15.16 -2.01 17.43
N PRO A 45 -15.56 -0.90 16.78
CA PRO A 45 -15.17 0.46 17.18
C PRO A 45 -15.41 0.76 18.65
N ALA A 46 -16.39 0.10 19.29
CA ALA A 46 -16.68 0.23 20.71
C ALA A 46 -15.55 -0.27 21.63
N LEU A 47 -14.55 -0.96 21.08
CA LEU A 47 -13.33 -1.32 21.80
C LEU A 47 -12.36 -0.15 21.96
N PHE A 48 -12.63 1.03 21.39
CA PHE A 48 -11.86 2.23 21.67
C PHE A 48 -11.76 2.50 23.19
N VAL A 49 -10.56 2.85 23.65
CA VAL A 49 -10.32 3.33 25.02
C VAL A 49 -9.73 4.74 24.92
N GLY A 50 -10.41 5.69 25.53
CA GLY A 50 -9.98 7.08 25.65
C GLY A 50 -10.91 7.86 26.57
N ASP A 51 -10.49 9.04 27.01
CA ASP A 51 -11.35 9.91 27.83
C ASP A 51 -12.40 10.60 26.94
N PRO A 52 -13.71 10.43 27.20
CA PRO A 52 -14.75 11.09 26.42
C PRO A 52 -14.77 12.63 26.58
N GLY A 53 -14.03 13.18 27.55
CA GLY A 53 -13.84 14.62 27.74
C GLY A 53 -12.76 15.23 26.86
N TRP A 54 -12.01 14.43 26.11
CA TRP A 54 -11.05 14.90 25.11
C TRP A 54 -11.75 15.57 23.93
N THR A 55 -11.11 16.61 23.39
CA THR A 55 -11.75 17.53 22.44
C THR A 55 -11.13 17.53 21.05
N MET A 56 -9.97 16.90 20.87
CA MET A 56 -9.39 16.67 19.55
C MET A 56 -9.90 15.32 19.04
N GLY A 57 -10.20 15.23 17.76
CA GLY A 57 -10.66 14.02 17.09
C GLY A 57 -9.60 13.41 16.17
N LEU A 58 -9.63 12.09 16.07
CA LEU A 58 -9.11 11.32 14.96
C LEU A 58 -10.33 10.73 14.24
N ASP A 59 -10.66 11.29 13.08
CA ASP A 59 -11.82 10.91 12.29
C ASP A 59 -11.40 9.95 11.17
N VAL A 60 -11.80 8.70 11.28
CA VAL A 60 -11.59 7.67 10.26
C VAL A 60 -12.81 7.63 9.35
N THR A 61 -12.70 8.21 8.16
CA THR A 61 -13.85 8.52 7.29
C THR A 61 -14.16 7.45 6.24
N GLY A 62 -13.20 6.57 5.93
CA GLY A 62 -13.37 5.41 5.06
C GLY A 62 -12.97 4.10 5.76
N PRO A 63 -13.20 2.92 5.14
CA PRO A 63 -12.77 1.62 5.69
C PRO A 63 -11.24 1.43 5.64
N GLY A 64 -10.47 2.50 5.87
CA GLY A 64 -9.08 2.69 5.49
C GLY A 64 -8.24 1.41 5.61
N GLU A 65 -7.60 1.06 4.50
CA GLU A 65 -6.63 0.00 4.44
C GLU A 65 -5.24 0.62 4.37
N TRP A 66 -4.40 0.27 5.32
CA TRP A 66 -2.99 0.65 5.30
C TRP A 66 -2.15 -0.59 5.09
N CYS A 67 -1.29 -0.52 4.09
CA CYS A 67 -0.40 -1.59 3.70
C CYS A 67 0.94 -1.40 4.42
N ALA A 68 1.46 -2.48 5.01
CA ALA A 68 2.81 -2.46 5.54
C ALA A 68 3.80 -2.20 4.40
N THR A 69 4.75 -1.31 4.65
CA THR A 69 5.92 -1.12 3.81
C THR A 69 6.86 -2.32 3.97
N PHE A 70 7.92 -2.35 3.18
CA PHE A 70 9.01 -3.30 3.31
C PHE A 70 9.88 -3.00 4.55
N ASN A 71 10.68 -3.98 4.95
CA ASN A 71 11.71 -3.90 5.99
C ASN A 71 13.06 -4.28 5.36
N GLU A 72 13.97 -3.31 5.23
CA GLU A 72 15.28 -3.48 4.57
C GLU A 72 16.14 -4.62 5.18
N ALA A 73 15.84 -5.07 6.39
CA ALA A 73 16.57 -6.17 7.04
C ALA A 73 16.13 -7.56 6.58
N ARG A 74 15.05 -7.67 5.80
CA ARG A 74 14.47 -8.93 5.33
C ARG A 74 14.93 -9.27 3.93
N THR A 75 14.76 -10.53 3.54
CA THR A 75 14.83 -10.96 2.13
C THR A 75 13.46 -10.88 1.48
N LEU A 76 13.39 -10.95 0.15
CA LEU A 76 12.13 -10.96 -0.59
C LEU A 76 11.20 -12.12 -0.17
N GLU A 77 11.76 -13.29 0.11
CA GLU A 77 11.05 -14.48 0.61
C GLU A 77 10.49 -14.26 2.03
N GLN A 78 11.26 -13.58 2.89
CA GLN A 78 10.80 -13.22 4.22
C GLN A 78 9.69 -12.17 4.15
N GLU A 79 9.83 -11.18 3.27
CA GLU A 79 8.80 -10.17 3.08
C GLU A 79 7.49 -10.77 2.64
N GLN A 80 7.51 -11.66 1.64
CA GLN A 80 6.30 -12.36 1.19
C GLN A 80 5.47 -12.94 2.34
N LEU A 81 6.12 -13.53 3.34
CA LEU A 81 5.46 -14.16 4.48
C LEU A 81 5.04 -13.17 5.58
N LEU A 82 5.62 -11.98 5.61
CA LEU A 82 5.46 -11.00 6.69
C LEU A 82 4.72 -9.73 6.24
N LYS A 83 4.34 -9.65 4.95
CA LYS A 83 3.39 -8.65 4.44
C LYS A 83 2.10 -8.68 5.24
N MET A 84 1.56 -7.49 5.50
CA MET A 84 0.31 -7.33 6.23
C MET A 84 -0.41 -6.04 5.86
N LYS A 85 -1.73 -6.06 6.02
CA LYS A 85 -2.58 -4.86 6.02
C LYS A 85 -3.01 -4.56 7.44
N LEU A 86 -3.05 -3.28 7.77
CA LEU A 86 -3.69 -2.69 8.93
C LEU A 86 -5.04 -2.13 8.50
N HIS A 87 -6.06 -2.42 9.30
CA HIS A 87 -7.40 -1.92 9.10
C HIS A 87 -7.82 -1.17 10.36
N ILE A 88 -8.35 0.03 10.16
CA ILE A 88 -8.92 0.86 11.23
C ILE A 88 -10.39 1.06 10.89
N PRO A 89 -11.33 0.65 11.75
CA PRO A 89 -12.73 0.76 11.43
C PRO A 89 -13.16 2.24 11.44
N PRO A 90 -14.07 2.65 10.53
CA PRO A 90 -14.58 4.02 10.51
C PRO A 90 -15.14 4.46 11.86
N GLY A 91 -14.86 5.69 12.26
CA GLY A 91 -15.28 6.21 13.55
C GLY A 91 -14.59 7.52 13.93
N ALA A 92 -15.10 8.16 14.97
CA ALA A 92 -14.48 9.34 15.57
C ALA A 92 -13.86 8.94 16.91
N TYR A 93 -12.55 9.08 17.02
CA TYR A 93 -11.76 8.63 18.16
C TYR A 93 -11.15 9.84 18.85
N ALA A 94 -11.49 10.05 20.12
CA ALA A 94 -11.01 11.24 20.82
C ALA A 94 -9.51 11.14 21.14
N LEU A 95 -8.80 12.25 21.05
CA LEU A 95 -7.37 12.40 21.37
C LEU A 95 -7.16 13.49 22.43
N PRO A 96 -6.19 13.31 23.35
CA PRO A 96 -5.93 14.26 24.42
C PRO A 96 -5.48 15.62 23.86
N THR A 97 -5.97 16.69 24.50
CA THR A 97 -5.50 18.08 24.27
C THR A 97 -4.71 18.65 25.44
N THR A 98 -4.55 17.87 26.51
CA THR A 98 -3.77 18.24 27.69
C THR A 98 -2.51 17.40 27.77
N VAL A 99 -1.37 18.06 27.99
CA VAL A 99 -0.05 17.40 28.10
C VAL A 99 -0.08 16.35 29.21
N GLY A 100 0.45 15.16 28.90
CA GLY A 100 0.53 14.05 29.81
C GLY A 100 0.38 12.71 29.10
N THR A 101 0.37 11.65 29.89
CA THR A 101 0.15 10.28 29.44
C THR A 101 -1.18 9.78 30.00
N SER A 102 -1.94 9.04 29.21
CA SER A 102 -3.26 8.51 29.59
C SER A 102 -3.51 7.15 28.93
N PRO A 103 -4.35 6.28 29.52
CA PRO A 103 -4.77 5.03 28.89
C PRO A 103 -5.40 5.29 27.53
N PHE A 104 -5.04 4.47 26.54
CA PHE A 104 -5.52 4.61 25.18
C PHE A 104 -5.55 3.26 24.46
N ARG A 105 -6.58 3.03 23.65
CA ARG A 105 -6.62 1.91 22.71
C ARG A 105 -7.36 2.31 21.45
N MET A 106 -6.70 2.16 20.31
CA MET A 106 -7.30 2.23 19.00
C MET A 106 -7.80 0.84 18.59
N PRO A 107 -9.06 0.68 18.15
CA PRO A 107 -9.50 -0.58 17.57
C PRO A 107 -8.81 -0.75 16.22
N VAL A 108 -7.86 -1.66 16.10
CA VAL A 108 -7.24 -2.01 14.82
C VAL A 108 -7.24 -3.52 14.60
N CYS A 109 -7.35 -3.96 13.35
CA CYS A 109 -7.15 -5.35 12.97
C CYS A 109 -6.06 -5.47 11.90
N PHE A 110 -5.44 -6.64 11.85
CA PHE A 110 -4.38 -6.95 10.90
C PHE A 110 -4.82 -8.11 10.01
N GLU A 111 -4.51 -8.01 8.73
CA GLU A 111 -4.61 -9.10 7.78
C GLU A 111 -3.20 -9.47 7.33
N THR A 112 -2.79 -10.73 7.49
CA THR A 112 -1.44 -11.18 7.14
C THR A 112 -1.45 -12.04 5.88
N ALA A 113 -0.29 -12.09 5.20
CA ALA A 113 -0.13 -12.90 4.01
C ALA A 113 -0.50 -14.38 4.26
N PRO A 114 -1.06 -15.10 3.27
CA PRO A 114 -1.32 -16.53 3.39
C PRO A 114 -0.08 -17.32 3.82
N GLY A 115 -0.23 -18.11 4.90
CA GLY A 115 0.89 -18.88 5.46
C GLY A 115 1.85 -18.08 6.34
N SER A 116 1.53 -16.82 6.64
CA SER A 116 2.31 -16.00 7.57
C SER A 116 2.43 -16.69 8.93
N PRO A 117 3.64 -16.75 9.51
CA PRO A 117 3.82 -17.21 10.88
C PRO A 117 3.28 -16.21 11.91
N LEU A 118 3.03 -14.96 11.49
CA LEU A 118 2.47 -13.92 12.34
C LEU A 118 0.95 -13.97 12.31
N GLN A 119 0.36 -13.94 13.50
CA GLN A 119 -1.08 -13.81 13.72
C GLN A 119 -1.28 -12.70 14.77
N PRO A 120 -0.97 -11.44 14.40
CA PRO A 120 -1.00 -10.33 15.33
C PRO A 120 -2.45 -10.04 15.76
N VAL A 121 -2.64 -9.96 17.07
CA VAL A 121 -3.91 -9.55 17.68
C VAL A 121 -3.66 -8.41 18.65
N MET A 122 -4.69 -7.59 18.87
CA MET A 122 -4.64 -6.55 19.88
C MET A 122 -4.48 -7.16 21.28
N GLY A 123 -3.44 -6.74 21.99
CA GLY A 123 -3.20 -7.13 23.37
C GLY A 123 -3.96 -6.26 24.37
N ALA A 124 -3.35 -6.05 25.53
CA ALA A 124 -3.85 -5.14 26.56
C ALA A 124 -4.00 -3.68 26.06
N ASP A 125 -4.73 -2.87 26.84
CA ASP A 125 -4.81 -1.42 26.61
C ASP A 125 -3.40 -0.81 26.61
N GLY A 126 -3.21 0.17 25.73
CA GLY A 126 -1.99 0.94 25.62
C GLY A 126 -2.08 2.30 26.30
N GLU A 127 -1.25 3.22 25.82
CA GLU A 127 -1.20 4.59 26.30
C GLU A 127 -1.09 5.58 25.13
N VAL A 128 -1.57 6.80 25.36
CA VAL A 128 -1.30 7.98 24.52
C VAL A 128 -0.54 8.99 25.35
N THR A 129 0.55 9.53 24.81
CA THR A 129 1.31 10.63 25.40
C THR A 129 1.20 11.85 24.51
N LEU A 130 0.67 12.94 25.05
CA LEU A 130 0.70 14.26 24.42
C LEU A 130 1.83 15.09 25.03
N THR A 131 2.67 15.64 24.17
CA THR A 131 3.63 16.69 24.51
C THR A 131 3.29 17.98 23.77
N MET A 132 3.68 19.10 24.35
CA MET A 132 3.50 20.41 23.74
C MET A 132 4.78 21.22 23.90
N SER A 133 5.21 21.87 22.84
CA SER A 133 6.30 22.85 22.88
C SER A 133 5.91 24.12 22.14
N THR A 134 6.41 25.28 22.56
CA THR A 134 6.16 26.54 21.85
C THR A 134 7.44 26.97 21.14
N PHE A 135 7.39 27.07 19.82
CA PHE A 135 8.52 27.49 18.98
C PHE A 135 8.05 28.39 17.84
N LEU A 136 8.82 29.44 17.52
CA LEU A 136 8.51 30.41 16.45
C LEU A 136 7.07 30.99 16.48
N LYS A 137 6.53 31.22 17.69
CA LYS A 137 5.15 31.72 17.92
C LYS A 137 4.05 30.75 17.51
N GLN A 138 4.35 29.46 17.48
CA GLN A 138 3.41 28.37 17.30
C GLN A 138 3.52 27.41 18.48
N ASP A 139 2.38 26.84 18.88
CA ASP A 139 2.35 25.68 19.75
C ASP A 139 2.41 24.43 18.88
N HIS A 140 3.34 23.53 19.18
CA HIS A 140 3.59 22.26 18.51
C HIS A 140 3.11 21.15 19.44
N TYR A 141 2.06 20.47 19.04
CA TYR A 141 1.50 19.32 19.74
C TYR A 141 2.08 18.07 19.09
N THR A 142 2.56 17.15 19.91
CA THR A 142 3.02 15.84 19.43
C THR A 142 2.36 14.78 20.27
N TRP A 143 1.61 13.89 19.63
CA TRP A 143 1.01 12.71 20.26
C TRP A 143 1.76 11.46 19.82
N GLN A 144 1.86 10.52 20.73
CA GLN A 144 2.38 9.20 20.45
C GLN A 144 1.53 8.19 21.22
N THR A 145 0.94 7.26 20.49
CA THR A 145 0.20 6.12 21.03
C THR A 145 1.09 4.89 20.99
N THR A 146 0.98 4.03 21.99
CA THR A 146 1.67 2.73 22.02
C THR A 146 0.72 1.69 22.56
N GLN A 147 0.55 0.59 21.82
CA GLN A 147 -0.38 -0.48 22.18
C GLN A 147 0.29 -1.84 21.94
N PRO A 148 0.29 -2.77 22.91
CA PRO A 148 0.91 -4.06 22.73
C PRO A 148 0.15 -4.89 21.69
N ILE A 149 0.90 -5.53 20.80
CA ILE A 149 0.40 -6.54 19.87
C ILE A 149 0.87 -7.90 20.37
N GLU A 150 -0.07 -8.83 20.46
CA GLU A 150 0.14 -10.18 20.97
C GLU A 150 0.04 -11.22 19.85
N ASP A 151 0.60 -12.40 20.09
CA ASP A 151 0.28 -13.60 19.31
C ASP A 151 -1.01 -14.26 19.83
N GLY A 152 -1.50 -15.27 19.13
CA GLY A 152 -2.67 -16.05 19.56
C GLY A 152 -2.50 -16.82 20.88
N ALA A 153 -1.31 -16.82 21.48
CA ALA A 153 -1.01 -17.38 22.79
C ALA A 153 -0.89 -16.32 23.91
N GLY A 154 -1.06 -15.03 23.58
CA GLY A 154 -0.99 -13.91 24.52
C GLY A 154 0.42 -13.43 24.82
N HIS A 155 1.42 -13.79 24.02
CA HIS A 155 2.76 -13.22 24.14
C HIS A 155 2.84 -11.91 23.35
N VAL A 156 3.34 -10.85 23.96
CA VAL A 156 3.59 -9.59 23.24
C VAL A 156 4.71 -9.82 22.22
N ILE A 157 4.40 -9.60 20.94
CA ILE A 157 5.30 -9.79 19.80
C ILE A 157 5.77 -8.47 19.19
N ALA A 158 4.99 -7.40 19.34
CA ALA A 158 5.30 -6.08 18.82
C ALA A 158 4.56 -4.99 19.62
N THR A 159 4.87 -3.73 19.33
CA THR A 159 4.10 -2.57 19.77
C THR A 159 3.57 -1.87 18.54
N PHE A 160 2.25 -1.69 18.46
CA PHE A 160 1.64 -0.81 17.49
C PHE A 160 1.74 0.63 17.98
N GLN A 161 2.37 1.47 17.18
CA GLN A 161 2.54 2.90 17.45
C GLN A 161 1.84 3.70 16.36
N MET A 162 1.08 4.71 16.79
CA MET A 162 0.68 5.82 15.95
C MET A 162 1.25 7.10 16.55
N ALA A 163 1.99 7.87 15.78
CA ALA A 163 2.61 9.12 16.21
C ALA A 163 2.20 10.24 15.28
N GLY A 164 2.15 11.46 15.79
CA GLY A 164 1.76 12.57 14.97
C GLY A 164 2.07 13.93 15.56
N ALA A 165 2.09 14.94 14.71
CA ALA A 165 2.40 16.30 15.12
C ALA A 165 1.50 17.33 14.41
N GLU A 166 1.06 18.33 15.17
CA GLU A 166 0.31 19.48 14.67
C GLU A 166 0.91 20.78 15.19
N SER A 167 0.80 21.84 14.38
CA SER A 167 1.24 23.18 14.77
C SER A 167 0.11 24.17 14.67
N THR A 168 -0.14 24.93 15.74
CA THR A 168 -1.17 25.98 15.76
C THR A 168 -0.62 27.32 16.22
N ALA A 169 -1.40 28.39 16.05
CA ALA A 169 -1.09 29.63 16.76
C ALA A 169 -1.14 29.42 18.28
N ILE A 170 -0.37 30.22 19.03
CA ILE A 170 -0.29 30.09 20.50
C ILE A 170 -1.69 30.17 21.13
N GLY A 171 -2.00 29.20 21.97
CA GLY A 171 -3.26 29.12 22.72
C GLY A 171 -4.46 28.64 21.90
N MET A 172 -4.25 28.19 20.67
CA MET A 172 -5.24 27.46 19.88
C MET A 172 -5.16 25.97 20.18
N ALA A 173 -6.31 25.30 20.16
CA ALA A 173 -6.36 23.84 20.19
C ALA A 173 -5.89 23.27 18.84
N PRO A 174 -5.26 22.07 18.83
CA PRO A 174 -4.94 21.38 17.60
C PRO A 174 -6.21 21.06 16.80
N PRO A 175 -6.16 21.06 15.46
CA PRO A 175 -7.26 20.60 14.63
C PRO A 175 -7.50 19.09 14.80
N ASP A 176 -8.67 18.63 14.38
CA ASP A 176 -8.94 17.20 14.25
C ASP A 176 -8.12 16.61 13.09
N ILE A 177 -7.73 15.35 13.21
CA ILE A 177 -6.99 14.60 12.20
C ILE A 177 -7.98 13.76 11.40
N GLU A 178 -7.92 13.84 10.08
CA GLU A 178 -8.70 12.96 9.20
C GLU A 178 -7.83 11.81 8.69
N LEU A 179 -8.35 10.59 8.80
CA LEU A 179 -7.81 9.37 8.22
C LEU A 179 -8.81 8.82 7.20
N ASP A 180 -8.58 9.19 5.95
CA ASP A 180 -9.42 8.83 4.81
C ASP A 180 -8.89 7.61 4.03
N GLY A 181 -7.69 7.14 4.37
CA GLY A 181 -7.04 6.01 3.70
C GLY A 181 -6.45 6.37 2.33
N VAL A 182 -6.32 7.66 2.01
CA VAL A 182 -5.65 8.13 0.78
C VAL A 182 -4.43 9.00 1.07
N ASN A 183 -4.44 9.74 2.19
CA ASN A 183 -3.31 10.62 2.52
C ASN A 183 -2.01 9.84 2.77
N ALA A 184 -0.92 10.47 2.35
CA ALA A 184 0.33 9.84 1.99
C ALA A 184 1.43 10.31 2.93
N SER A 185 2.03 9.45 3.76
CA SER A 185 3.43 9.72 4.13
C SER A 185 4.21 8.56 4.70
N ILE A 186 5.48 8.53 4.31
CA ILE A 186 6.56 7.87 5.06
C ILE A 186 7.54 8.88 5.69
N TYR A 187 7.73 10.12 5.18
CA TYR A 187 8.72 11.04 5.76
C TYR A 187 8.53 12.56 5.56
N GLU A 188 7.47 13.06 4.92
CA GLU A 188 7.31 14.50 4.73
C GLU A 188 5.87 14.98 5.06
N GLN A 189 5.77 15.77 6.15
CA GLN A 189 4.71 16.74 6.45
C GLN A 189 3.27 16.25 6.67
N GLU A 190 3.06 15.02 7.15
CA GLU A 190 1.71 14.55 7.52
C GLU A 190 1.52 14.36 9.02
N PRO A 191 0.26 14.48 9.50
CA PRO A 191 -0.06 14.46 10.90
C PRO A 191 0.07 13.07 11.52
N LEU A 192 0.10 11.96 10.77
CA LEU A 192 0.11 10.61 11.37
C LEU A 192 1.06 9.61 10.71
N ASP A 193 1.95 9.06 11.52
CA ASP A 193 2.88 7.95 11.23
C ASP A 193 2.42 6.71 12.00
N MET A 194 2.30 5.57 11.32
CA MET A 194 1.85 4.31 11.89
C MET A 194 2.88 3.21 11.69
N ALA A 195 3.18 2.46 12.74
CA ALA A 195 4.20 1.44 12.72
C ALA A 195 3.88 0.27 13.64
N LEU A 196 4.31 -0.92 13.23
CA LEU A 196 4.60 -2.01 14.14
C LEU A 196 6.09 -1.99 14.45
N CYS A 197 6.38 -1.92 15.74
CA CYS A 197 7.72 -1.77 16.25
C CYS A 197 8.06 -3.04 17.03
N ASP A 198 9.28 -3.53 16.83
CA ASP A 198 9.84 -4.55 17.72
C ASP A 198 9.74 -4.09 19.18
N LEU A 199 9.90 -5.01 20.14
CA LEU A 199 9.89 -4.73 21.59
C LEU A 199 11.02 -3.79 22.08
N ALA A 200 11.72 -3.13 21.15
CA ALA A 200 12.64 -2.05 21.42
C ALA A 200 11.89 -0.80 21.94
N PRO A 201 12.55 0.06 22.74
CA PRO A 201 11.90 1.22 23.36
C PRO A 201 11.46 2.30 22.37
N TYR A 202 11.88 2.22 21.10
CA TYR A 202 11.52 3.16 20.04
C TYR A 202 11.43 2.41 18.70
N CYS A 203 10.51 2.85 17.85
CA CYS A 203 10.41 2.40 16.46
C CYS A 203 11.63 2.91 15.69
N ALA A 204 12.61 2.05 15.44
CA ALA A 204 13.72 2.39 14.56
C ALA A 204 13.21 2.39 13.11
N SER A 205 13.42 3.51 12.41
CA SER A 205 12.82 3.81 11.11
C SER A 205 13.09 2.79 10.00
N PHE A 206 14.19 2.05 10.09
CA PHE A 206 14.68 1.12 9.07
C PHE A 206 14.43 -0.37 9.41
N VAL A 207 13.85 -0.67 10.57
CA VAL A 207 13.50 -2.05 10.99
C VAL A 207 12.06 -2.21 11.47
N SER A 208 11.32 -1.12 11.61
CA SER A 208 9.91 -1.16 11.99
C SER A 208 9.05 -1.27 10.74
N GLU A 209 7.99 -2.08 10.78
CA GLU A 209 7.03 -2.13 9.68
C GLU A 209 6.15 -0.88 9.73
N ARG A 210 6.38 0.06 8.79
CA ARG A 210 5.54 1.26 8.64
C ARG A 210 4.28 0.92 7.88
N PHE A 211 3.21 1.68 8.10
CA PHE A 211 1.94 1.53 7.40
C PHE A 211 1.62 2.82 6.65
N VAL A 212 1.32 2.65 5.36
CA VAL A 212 0.85 3.71 4.48
C VAL A 212 -0.47 3.31 3.84
N ALA A 213 -1.24 4.25 3.35
CA ALA A 213 -2.42 3.93 2.54
C ALA A 213 -2.05 2.92 1.44
N CYS A 214 -2.87 1.87 1.27
CA CYS A 214 -2.61 0.86 0.23
C CYS A 214 -2.66 1.44 -1.19
N GLU A 215 -3.47 2.49 -1.40
CA GLU A 215 -3.58 3.26 -2.64
C GLU A 215 -3.28 4.74 -2.34
N PRO A 216 -2.02 5.09 -2.05
CA PRO A 216 -1.70 6.42 -1.57
C PRO A 216 -1.76 7.43 -2.71
N VAL A 217 -2.33 8.61 -2.48
CA VAL A 217 -2.40 9.68 -3.50
C VAL A 217 -1.28 10.71 -3.31
N GLY A 218 -0.87 11.37 -4.40
CA GLY A 218 0.11 12.47 -4.34
C GLY A 218 1.57 12.03 -4.34
N PHE A 219 1.85 10.74 -4.52
CA PHE A 219 3.18 10.23 -4.85
C PHE A 219 3.40 10.20 -6.36
N ASP A 220 4.67 10.28 -6.76
CA ASP A 220 5.06 10.08 -8.16
C ASP A 220 4.90 8.58 -8.51
N GLU A 221 4.24 8.28 -9.61
CA GLU A 221 4.14 6.94 -10.17
C GLU A 221 5.40 6.63 -10.97
N GLU A 222 6.04 5.49 -10.72
CA GLU A 222 7.16 5.00 -11.51
C GLU A 222 6.80 3.63 -12.10
N HIS A 223 7.21 3.42 -13.35
CA HIS A 223 7.11 2.15 -14.06
C HIS A 223 8.49 1.60 -14.38
N HIS A 224 8.69 0.32 -14.03
CA HIS A 224 9.85 -0.44 -14.48
C HIS A 224 9.41 -1.47 -15.51
N GLN A 225 9.78 -1.24 -16.77
CA GLN A 225 9.40 -2.07 -17.91
C GLN A 225 10.59 -2.90 -18.38
N LEU A 226 10.46 -4.23 -18.30
CA LEU A 226 11.49 -5.17 -18.71
C LEU A 226 10.98 -6.09 -19.80
N THR A 227 11.81 -6.33 -20.81
CA THR A 227 11.62 -7.48 -21.72
C THR A 227 12.68 -8.51 -21.46
N PHE A 228 12.31 -9.79 -21.51
CA PHE A 228 13.20 -10.90 -21.23
C PHE A 228 12.89 -12.09 -22.15
N THR A 229 13.77 -13.08 -22.15
CA THR A 229 13.54 -14.30 -22.94
C THR A 229 12.29 -15.03 -22.47
N GLY A 230 11.23 -14.95 -23.29
CA GLY A 230 9.94 -15.59 -23.03
C GLY A 230 8.82 -14.63 -22.66
N GLY A 231 9.07 -13.32 -22.50
CA GLY A 231 8.00 -12.39 -22.15
C GLY A 231 8.45 -10.99 -21.76
N ASP A 232 7.60 -10.31 -21.02
CA ASP A 232 7.75 -8.93 -20.58
C ASP A 232 7.04 -8.72 -19.23
N VAL A 233 7.45 -7.69 -18.50
CA VAL A 233 6.80 -7.25 -17.27
C VAL A 233 6.89 -5.74 -17.14
N ASP A 234 5.78 -5.12 -16.76
CA ASP A 234 5.66 -3.74 -16.33
C ASP A 234 5.31 -3.74 -14.83
N LEU A 235 6.16 -3.12 -14.02
CA LEU A 235 6.02 -3.00 -12.57
C LEU A 235 5.66 -1.55 -12.24
N GLU A 236 4.43 -1.33 -11.78
CA GLU A 236 3.87 -0.03 -11.43
C GLU A 236 3.91 0.15 -9.91
N PHE A 237 4.57 1.22 -9.45
CA PHE A 237 4.65 1.54 -8.02
C PHE A 237 4.69 3.04 -7.79
N HIS A 238 4.17 3.47 -6.64
CA HIS A 238 4.31 4.84 -6.18
C HIS A 238 5.62 5.01 -5.43
N LYS A 239 6.40 6.02 -5.82
CA LYS A 239 7.63 6.42 -5.16
C LYS A 239 7.34 7.44 -4.06
N GLY A 240 7.63 7.02 -2.84
CA GLY A 240 7.68 7.91 -1.68
C GLY A 240 8.99 8.66 -1.56
N GLY A 241 9.02 9.56 -0.58
CA GLY A 241 10.20 10.31 -0.20
C GLY A 241 10.77 9.80 1.12
N SER A 242 12.10 9.71 1.23
CA SER A 242 12.78 9.64 2.51
C SER A 242 13.99 10.56 2.56
N PHE A 243 14.50 10.80 3.77
CA PHE A 243 15.73 11.58 3.99
C PHE A 243 16.96 10.99 3.28
N ALA A 244 16.90 9.70 2.91
CA ALA A 244 18.03 8.97 2.37
C ALA A 244 17.87 8.59 0.88
N SER A 245 16.65 8.43 0.35
CA SER A 245 16.44 8.10 -1.07
C SER A 245 14.94 8.03 -1.49
N THR A 246 14.70 7.31 -2.59
CA THR A 246 13.45 6.99 -3.28
C THR A 246 12.81 5.70 -2.71
N GLU A 247 12.14 5.80 -1.57
CA GLU A 247 11.45 4.66 -0.96
C GLU A 247 10.06 4.52 -1.54
N PRO A 248 9.65 3.40 -2.15
CA PRO A 248 8.30 3.33 -2.69
C PRO A 248 7.29 3.33 -1.55
N ALA A 249 6.26 4.13 -1.75
CA ALA A 249 5.08 4.13 -0.90
C ALA A 249 4.27 2.85 -1.12
N ALA A 250 4.08 2.42 -2.38
CA ALA A 250 3.26 1.23 -2.66
C ALA A 250 3.64 0.56 -3.98
N PHE A 251 3.73 -0.78 -4.01
CA PHE A 251 3.81 -1.56 -5.24
C PHE A 251 2.39 -1.97 -5.63
N LEU A 252 1.88 -1.37 -6.71
CA LEU A 252 0.45 -1.29 -6.99
C LEU A 252 -0.02 -2.34 -7.99
N ARG A 253 0.79 -2.58 -9.02
CA ARG A 253 0.39 -3.47 -10.10
C ARG A 253 1.60 -4.08 -10.81
N ALA A 254 1.42 -5.28 -11.31
CA ALA A 254 2.32 -5.88 -12.27
C ALA A 254 1.53 -6.47 -13.45
N THR A 255 1.89 -6.07 -14.66
CA THR A 255 1.30 -6.61 -15.89
C THR A 255 2.37 -7.14 -16.82
N GLY A 256 2.01 -8.02 -17.75
CA GLY A 256 2.94 -8.48 -18.77
C GLY A 256 2.61 -9.85 -19.34
N THR A 257 3.63 -10.54 -19.85
CA THR A 257 3.50 -11.89 -20.40
C THR A 257 4.62 -12.83 -19.94
N LEU A 258 4.29 -14.11 -19.75
CA LEU A 258 5.27 -15.17 -19.54
C LEU A 258 4.96 -16.39 -20.42
N ASP A 259 5.92 -16.75 -21.27
CA ASP A 259 5.86 -17.84 -22.25
C ASP A 259 4.54 -17.81 -23.06
N GLY A 260 4.10 -16.61 -23.45
CA GLY A 260 2.89 -16.34 -24.24
C GLY A 260 1.58 -16.26 -23.46
N THR A 261 1.61 -16.38 -22.13
CA THR A 261 0.42 -16.20 -21.26
C THR A 261 0.49 -14.82 -20.60
N ALA A 262 -0.55 -14.01 -20.75
CA ALA A 262 -0.65 -12.71 -20.09
C ALA A 262 -0.96 -12.86 -18.60
N PHE A 263 -0.51 -11.89 -17.80
CA PHE A 263 -0.88 -11.73 -16.39
C PHE A 263 -1.13 -10.26 -16.06
N ASP A 264 -1.96 -10.04 -15.05
CA ASP A 264 -2.29 -8.74 -14.48
C ASP A 264 -2.57 -8.96 -12.99
N VAL A 265 -1.72 -8.42 -12.13
CA VAL A 265 -1.73 -8.67 -10.69
C VAL A 265 -1.80 -7.34 -9.95
N THR A 266 -2.85 -7.15 -9.16
CA THR A 266 -3.07 -5.95 -8.31
C THR A 266 -3.20 -6.30 -6.83
N ASP A 267 -3.27 -7.58 -6.47
CA ASP A 267 -3.38 -8.02 -5.09
C ASP A 267 -2.06 -7.75 -4.33
N TYR A 268 -2.15 -6.88 -3.31
CA TYR A 268 -1.06 -6.51 -2.42
C TYR A 268 -0.23 -7.69 -1.91
N PHE A 269 -0.84 -8.82 -1.53
CA PHE A 269 -0.10 -9.97 -0.99
C PHE A 269 0.70 -10.74 -2.06
N ARG A 270 0.39 -10.51 -3.34
CA ARG A 270 1.08 -11.10 -4.49
C ARG A 270 2.13 -10.17 -5.10
N LEU A 271 2.15 -8.91 -4.68
CA LEU A 271 3.09 -7.89 -5.11
C LEU A 271 4.10 -7.63 -3.98
N ILE A 272 5.28 -8.21 -4.08
CA ILE A 272 6.32 -8.13 -3.05
C ILE A 272 7.41 -7.19 -3.54
N TYR A 273 7.82 -6.29 -2.67
CA TYR A 273 8.90 -5.35 -2.94
C TYR A 273 9.85 -5.35 -1.75
N ASN A 274 11.15 -5.33 -2.03
CA ASN A 274 12.17 -5.17 -1.01
C ASN A 274 13.45 -4.57 -1.64
N PRO A 275 13.88 -3.36 -1.27
CA PRO A 275 15.09 -2.76 -1.78
C PRO A 275 16.30 -3.08 -0.92
N GLU A 276 17.50 -2.85 -1.47
CA GLU A 276 18.70 -2.69 -0.65
C GLU A 276 18.70 -1.31 0.05
N HIS A 277 19.52 -1.17 1.09
CA HIS A 277 19.70 0.11 1.80
C HIS A 277 20.03 1.26 0.84
N HIS A 278 19.33 2.39 0.97
CA HIS A 278 19.34 3.54 0.04
C HIS A 278 18.76 3.29 -1.35
N HIS A 279 18.22 2.10 -1.59
CA HIS A 279 17.35 1.77 -2.71
C HIS A 279 18.01 1.93 -4.08
N PHE A 280 19.35 1.82 -4.11
CA PHE A 280 20.12 1.78 -5.35
C PHE A 280 19.86 0.51 -6.15
N SER A 281 19.42 -0.54 -5.47
CA SER A 281 18.99 -1.82 -6.01
C SER A 281 17.62 -2.15 -5.45
N ARG A 282 16.70 -2.57 -6.33
CA ARG A 282 15.31 -2.85 -5.99
C ARG A 282 14.97 -4.29 -6.42
N ASP A 283 14.44 -5.07 -5.48
CA ASP A 283 13.90 -6.40 -5.77
C ASP A 283 12.37 -6.39 -5.73
N PHE A 284 11.77 -7.04 -6.72
CA PHE A 284 10.32 -7.22 -6.86
C PHE A 284 10.00 -8.70 -7.02
N ALA A 285 8.85 -9.14 -6.53
CA ALA A 285 8.25 -10.40 -6.92
C ALA A 285 6.76 -10.24 -7.19
N VAL A 286 6.29 -11.00 -8.18
CA VAL A 286 4.90 -11.02 -8.65
C VAL A 286 4.43 -12.47 -8.62
N LEU A 287 3.44 -12.77 -7.79
CA LEU A 287 2.82 -14.10 -7.70
C LEU A 287 1.53 -14.14 -8.53
N PHE A 288 1.47 -15.04 -9.50
CA PHE A 288 0.34 -15.15 -10.42
C PHE A 288 -0.88 -15.80 -9.76
N ASP A 289 -2.09 -15.44 -10.22
CA ASP A 289 -3.36 -16.07 -9.82
C ASP A 289 -3.35 -17.59 -9.94
N ALA A 290 -2.75 -18.08 -11.02
CA ALA A 290 -2.46 -19.49 -11.24
C ALA A 290 -1.05 -19.64 -11.84
N PRO A 291 -0.36 -20.77 -11.58
CA PRO A 291 0.97 -20.98 -12.14
C PRO A 291 1.00 -20.90 -13.68
N ILE A 292 1.96 -20.15 -14.22
CA ILE A 292 2.18 -20.00 -15.67
C ILE A 292 3.43 -20.78 -16.04
N ALA A 293 3.30 -21.71 -17.00
CA ALA A 293 4.39 -22.60 -17.44
C ALA A 293 5.12 -23.30 -16.27
N GLY A 294 4.40 -23.63 -15.20
CA GLY A 294 4.93 -24.28 -14.00
C GLY A 294 5.65 -23.36 -13.00
N ALA A 295 5.71 -22.04 -13.24
CA ALA A 295 6.16 -21.06 -12.25
C ALA A 295 4.96 -20.44 -11.52
N CYS A 296 5.07 -20.24 -10.21
CA CYS A 296 4.05 -19.51 -9.45
C CYS A 296 4.18 -17.99 -9.61
N GLY A 297 5.33 -17.50 -10.07
CA GLY A 297 5.57 -16.06 -10.20
C GLY A 297 6.87 -15.73 -10.93
N LEU A 298 7.16 -14.43 -10.95
CA LEU A 298 8.45 -13.84 -11.36
C LEU A 298 9.08 -13.13 -10.17
N ALA A 299 10.40 -13.24 -10.02
CA ALA A 299 11.19 -12.32 -9.21
C ALA A 299 12.07 -11.49 -10.14
N VAL A 300 12.02 -10.17 -10.02
CA VAL A 300 12.89 -9.24 -10.74
C VAL A 300 13.83 -8.64 -9.72
N ARG A 301 15.11 -8.99 -9.81
CA ARG A 301 16.11 -8.65 -8.80
C ARG A 301 17.12 -7.67 -9.34
N ASN A 302 17.66 -6.87 -8.43
CA ASN A 302 18.69 -5.88 -8.70
C ASN A 302 18.33 -4.87 -9.78
N ILE A 303 17.08 -4.41 -9.77
CA ILE A 303 16.71 -3.30 -10.65
C ILE A 303 17.42 -2.05 -10.16
N ASP A 304 18.34 -1.53 -10.96
CA ASP A 304 19.15 -0.34 -10.67
C ASP A 304 18.94 0.72 -11.77
N PRO A 305 18.13 1.77 -11.53
CA PRO A 305 17.93 2.90 -12.45
C PRO A 305 19.21 3.68 -12.83
N TRP A 306 20.28 3.54 -12.04
CA TRP A 306 21.58 4.18 -12.24
C TRP A 306 22.58 3.28 -13.00
N GLY A 307 22.26 2.00 -13.21
CA GLY A 307 23.04 1.05 -13.99
C GLY A 307 24.35 0.58 -13.33
N ASN A 308 24.40 0.53 -12.00
CA ASN A 308 25.53 -0.09 -11.30
C ASN A 308 25.36 -1.61 -11.24
N PRO A 309 26.46 -2.38 -11.22
CA PRO A 309 26.38 -3.81 -10.98
C PRO A 309 25.93 -4.10 -9.53
N PRO A 310 25.30 -5.25 -9.28
CA PRO A 310 25.01 -6.35 -10.21
C PRO A 310 23.84 -6.08 -11.18
N ASP A 311 23.96 -6.59 -12.42
CA ASP A 311 22.91 -6.46 -13.43
C ASP A 311 21.57 -7.06 -12.98
N THR A 312 20.48 -6.45 -13.48
CA THR A 312 19.10 -6.91 -13.30
C THR A 312 18.92 -8.37 -13.73
N ARG A 313 18.16 -9.14 -12.94
CA ARG A 313 17.79 -10.53 -13.25
C ARG A 313 16.29 -10.69 -13.24
N VAL A 314 15.75 -11.45 -14.20
CA VAL A 314 14.38 -11.94 -14.17
C VAL A 314 14.40 -13.44 -13.91
N GLU A 315 13.72 -13.88 -12.86
CA GLU A 315 13.74 -15.24 -12.35
C GLU A 315 12.33 -15.81 -12.34
N ARG A 316 12.15 -17.04 -12.85
CA ARG A 316 10.94 -17.83 -12.60
C ARG A 316 11.05 -18.46 -11.23
N VAL A 317 9.98 -18.39 -10.45
CA VAL A 317 10.00 -18.83 -9.05
C VAL A 317 8.84 -19.75 -8.70
N ASN A 318 9.05 -20.58 -7.68
CA ASN A 318 8.00 -21.33 -7.01
C ASN A 318 7.18 -20.40 -6.09
N CYS A 319 6.14 -20.93 -5.47
CA CYS A 319 5.22 -20.18 -4.61
C CYS A 319 5.87 -19.68 -3.30
N ASP A 320 7.02 -20.24 -2.92
CA ASP A 320 7.87 -19.80 -1.81
C ASP A 320 9.03 -18.89 -2.27
N LEU A 321 8.91 -18.36 -3.50
CA LEU A 321 9.92 -17.56 -4.21
C LEU A 321 11.26 -18.26 -4.46
N SER A 322 11.37 -19.58 -4.24
CA SER A 322 12.57 -20.32 -4.61
C SER A 322 12.75 -20.37 -6.13
N LEU A 323 13.99 -20.18 -6.58
CA LEU A 323 14.37 -20.11 -8.00
C LEU A 323 14.07 -21.42 -8.75
N ILE A 324 13.43 -21.30 -9.90
CA ILE A 324 13.29 -22.37 -10.91
C ILE A 324 14.36 -22.19 -11.99
N ASP A 325 14.36 -21.05 -12.67
CA ASP A 325 15.33 -20.67 -13.70
C ASP A 325 15.42 -19.14 -13.86
N THR A 326 16.47 -18.67 -14.53
CA THR A 326 16.68 -17.25 -14.85
C THR A 326 16.46 -17.01 -16.34
N ARG A 327 15.78 -15.91 -16.67
CA ARG A 327 15.55 -15.42 -18.03
C ARG A 327 16.51 -14.27 -18.34
N ALA A 328 17.10 -14.30 -19.53
CA ALA A 328 17.97 -13.22 -19.98
C ALA A 328 17.15 -11.96 -20.23
N VAL A 329 17.52 -10.86 -19.56
CA VAL A 329 16.97 -9.52 -19.79
C VAL A 329 17.46 -9.02 -21.15
N LEU A 330 16.53 -8.48 -21.93
CA LEU A 330 16.78 -7.96 -23.28
C LEU A 330 16.74 -6.44 -23.31
N THR A 331 15.78 -5.85 -22.60
CA THR A 331 15.65 -4.40 -22.40
C THR A 331 15.14 -4.09 -21.01
N GLU A 332 15.49 -2.90 -20.53
CA GLU A 332 15.03 -2.32 -19.26
C GLU A 332 14.78 -0.82 -19.50
N VAL A 333 13.60 -0.35 -19.14
CA VAL A 333 13.14 1.02 -19.34
C VAL A 333 12.49 1.50 -18.04
N PHE A 334 12.88 2.70 -17.63
CA PHE A 334 12.33 3.40 -16.47
C PHE A 334 11.47 4.55 -16.99
N VAL A 335 10.21 4.61 -16.56
CA VAL A 335 9.27 5.67 -16.93
C VAL A 335 8.78 6.33 -15.64
N ASP A 336 8.92 7.65 -15.58
CA ASP A 336 8.37 8.54 -14.56
C ASP A 336 7.15 9.29 -15.14
#